data_AF-A0A9Q3V059-F1
#
_entry.id   AF-A0A9Q3V059-F1
#
_cell.length_a   1.000
_cell.length_b   1.000
_cell.length_c   1.000
_cell.angle_alpha   90.00
_cell.angle_beta   90.00
_cell.angle_gamma   90.00
#
_symmetry.space_group_name_H-M   'P 1'
#
loop_
_entity.id
_entity.type
_entity.pdbx_description
1 polymer ?
#
loop_
_entity_poly.entity_id
_entity_poly.type
_entity_poly.pdbx_seq_one_letter_code
_entity_poly.pdbx_strand_id
1 'polypeptide(L)'
;MYKDIMAYLSDGGSSLSPWMQSNVGGYQPLNKSTLLSYVSNLYPGLSTGALQQKAGSLFENAFNAIMGIDYSSLNYESNDLKIAGMYKNRARNTIPDGVFDLVRDNYYSVEVGNFNIPTPFPKSSTRYSGAQFAEVKAMDGTLYSSSNTGQISSMIYSMSRNNGVKDYGGQFIIGTTADTIISPRIIAEGAAFGIQVIQMTAQYRMVSGAMQIRFYYGGPSPSSAFIR
;
A
#
# COMPACT_ATOMS: atom_id res chain seq x y z
N MET A 1 33.66 22.21 -26.85
CA MET A 1 32.98 21.08 -26.20
C MET A 1 33.07 21.16 -24.67
N TYR A 2 32.94 22.35 -24.06
CA TYR A 2 32.82 22.56 -22.60
C TYR A 2 32.33 24.01 -22.33
N LYS A 3 31.17 24.40 -22.87
CA LYS A 3 30.55 25.70 -22.58
C LYS A 3 29.03 25.68 -22.34
N ASP A 4 28.36 24.54 -22.45
CA ASP A 4 26.88 24.50 -22.36
C ASP A 4 26.32 23.90 -21.06
N ILE A 5 27.11 23.82 -19.98
CA ILE A 5 26.63 23.31 -18.68
C ILE A 5 26.26 24.43 -17.67
N MET A 6 26.50 25.71 -18.00
CA MET A 6 26.22 26.82 -17.08
C MET A 6 25.02 27.70 -17.46
N ALA A 7 24.11 27.23 -18.30
CA ALA A 7 22.91 27.97 -18.69
C ALA A 7 21.59 27.45 -18.08
N TYR A 8 21.65 26.50 -17.13
CA TYR A 8 20.45 25.88 -16.53
C TYR A 8 20.22 26.22 -15.05
N LEU A 9 20.82 27.31 -14.55
CA LEU A 9 20.64 27.78 -13.16
C LEU A 9 20.08 29.21 -13.05
N SER A 10 19.38 29.69 -14.09
CA SER A 10 18.69 30.98 -14.02
C SER A 10 17.42 30.99 -14.87
N ASP A 11 16.43 30.18 -14.49
CA ASP A 11 15.05 30.65 -14.46
C ASP A 11 14.15 29.65 -13.75
N GLY A 12 13.26 30.20 -12.92
CA GLY A 12 12.46 29.47 -11.96
C GLY A 12 11.45 28.51 -12.58
N GLY A 13 11.11 27.50 -11.78
CA GLY A 13 9.84 26.78 -11.89
C GLY A 13 9.76 25.76 -13.01
N SER A 14 10.41 24.60 -12.85
CA SER A 14 9.86 23.36 -13.40
C SER A 14 9.86 22.29 -12.31
N SER A 15 8.66 22.03 -11.79
CA SER A 15 8.37 20.87 -10.96
C SER A 15 8.63 19.62 -11.78
N LEU A 16 9.80 19.01 -11.59
CA LEU A 16 10.03 17.63 -12.01
C LEU A 16 8.90 16.77 -11.43
N SER A 17 8.25 15.99 -12.29
CA SER A 17 7.16 15.13 -11.84
C SER A 17 7.69 14.09 -10.83
N PRO A 18 6.89 13.68 -9.85
CA PRO A 18 7.31 12.72 -8.82
C PRO A 18 7.80 11.36 -9.35
N TRP A 19 7.52 11.02 -10.62
CA TRP A 19 7.89 9.74 -11.22
C TRP A 19 9.35 9.66 -11.72
N MET A 20 10.04 10.79 -11.87
CA MET A 20 11.45 10.79 -12.35
C MET A 20 12.49 10.46 -11.27
N GLN A 21 12.12 10.33 -9.99
CA GLN A 21 13.07 10.06 -8.90
C GLN A 21 13.30 8.58 -8.54
N SER A 22 12.69 7.61 -9.23
CA SER A 22 12.66 6.21 -8.73
C SER A 22 13.65 5.22 -9.34
N ASN A 23 14.63 5.64 -10.15
CA ASN A 23 15.62 4.75 -10.80
C ASN A 23 16.72 4.19 -9.86
N VAL A 24 16.42 3.96 -8.59
CA VAL A 24 17.34 3.31 -7.64
C VAL A 24 17.16 1.79 -7.74
N GLY A 25 18.19 1.08 -8.24
CA GLY A 25 18.26 -0.39 -8.26
C GLY A 25 17.69 -1.09 -9.50
N GLY A 26 17.45 -0.35 -10.59
CA GLY A 26 16.96 -0.90 -11.87
C GLY A 26 15.46 -1.24 -11.88
N TYR A 27 14.71 -0.78 -10.88
CA TYR A 27 13.26 -0.91 -10.82
C TYR A 27 12.58 0.16 -11.67
N GLN A 28 11.54 -0.23 -12.38
CA GLN A 28 10.69 0.66 -13.16
C GLN A 28 9.22 0.49 -12.74
N PRO A 29 8.35 1.48 -12.98
CA PRO A 29 6.92 1.37 -12.68
C PRO A 29 6.29 0.12 -13.33
N LEU A 30 5.51 -0.65 -12.56
CA LEU A 30 4.78 -1.81 -13.08
C LEU A 30 3.34 -1.40 -13.41
N ASN A 31 3.05 -1.24 -14.70
CA ASN A 31 1.70 -1.03 -15.20
C ASN A 31 0.96 -2.36 -15.34
N LYS A 32 -0.38 -2.33 -15.31
CA LYS A 32 -1.21 -3.53 -15.45
C LYS A 32 -0.95 -4.26 -16.77
N SER A 33 -0.80 -3.53 -17.86
CA SER A 33 -0.53 -4.12 -19.19
C SER A 33 0.78 -4.93 -19.19
N THR A 34 1.84 -4.41 -18.57
CA THR A 34 3.13 -5.09 -18.43
C THR A 34 3.01 -6.37 -17.62
N LEU A 35 2.27 -6.33 -16.50
CA LEU A 35 1.99 -7.53 -15.70
C LEU A 35 1.24 -8.58 -16.52
N LEU A 36 0.18 -8.19 -17.24
CA LEU A 36 -0.60 -9.11 -18.06
C LEU A 36 0.26 -9.74 -19.18
N SER A 37 1.11 -8.96 -19.85
CA SER A 37 2.03 -9.48 -20.87
C SER A 37 3.05 -10.48 -20.31
N TYR A 38 3.58 -10.23 -19.11
CA TYR A 38 4.47 -11.18 -18.46
C TYR A 38 3.75 -12.48 -18.09
N VAL A 39 2.56 -12.39 -17.48
CA VAL A 39 1.77 -13.55 -17.08
C VAL A 39 1.29 -14.34 -18.29
N SER A 40 0.93 -13.69 -19.41
CA SER A 40 0.54 -14.40 -20.64
C SER A 40 1.67 -15.21 -21.25
N ASN A 41 2.92 -14.77 -21.08
CA ASN A 41 4.10 -15.51 -21.54
C ASN A 41 4.39 -16.72 -20.65
N LEU A 42 4.19 -16.60 -19.34
CA LEU A 42 4.33 -17.71 -18.39
C LEU A 42 3.21 -18.75 -18.52
N TYR A 43 1.99 -18.27 -18.81
CA TYR A 43 0.78 -19.08 -18.89
C TYR A 43 0.10 -18.87 -20.25
N PRO A 44 0.65 -19.42 -21.34
CA PRO A 44 0.12 -19.22 -22.68
C PRO A 44 -1.26 -19.87 -22.85
N GLY A 45 -2.12 -19.26 -23.66
CA GLY A 45 -3.43 -19.80 -24.02
C GLY A 45 -4.57 -19.51 -23.03
N LEU A 46 -4.34 -18.71 -21.99
CA LEU A 46 -5.42 -18.25 -21.11
C LEU A 46 -6.37 -17.28 -21.86
N SER A 47 -7.67 -17.40 -21.59
CA SER A 47 -8.65 -16.39 -22.01
C SER A 47 -8.40 -15.07 -21.28
N THR A 48 -8.90 -13.95 -21.82
CA THR A 48 -8.72 -12.62 -21.22
C THR A 48 -9.16 -12.57 -19.75
N GLY A 49 -10.29 -13.19 -19.40
CA GLY A 49 -10.78 -13.24 -18.02
C GLY A 49 -9.90 -14.09 -17.11
N ALA A 50 -9.48 -15.27 -17.56
CA ALA A 50 -8.60 -16.17 -16.81
C ALA A 50 -7.21 -15.55 -16.60
N LEU A 51 -6.69 -14.84 -17.61
CA LEU A 51 -5.41 -14.12 -17.53
C LEU A 51 -5.46 -13.02 -16.46
N GLN A 52 -6.54 -12.22 -16.42
CA GLN A 52 -6.72 -11.19 -15.39
C GLN A 52 -6.79 -11.79 -13.98
N GLN A 53 -7.54 -12.88 -13.81
CA GLN A 53 -7.63 -13.57 -12.52
C GLN A 53 -6.28 -14.14 -12.08
N LYS A 54 -5.56 -14.80 -12.99
CA LYS A 54 -4.23 -15.35 -12.70
C LYS A 54 -3.25 -14.24 -12.36
N ALA A 55 -3.20 -13.16 -13.15
CA ALA A 55 -2.34 -12.01 -12.87
C ALA A 55 -2.66 -11.36 -11.52
N GLY A 56 -3.95 -11.19 -11.20
CA GLY A 56 -4.40 -10.67 -9.91
C GLY A 56 -3.92 -11.54 -8.74
N SER A 57 -4.12 -12.86 -8.82
CA SER A 57 -3.68 -13.79 -7.78
C SER A 57 -2.16 -13.80 -7.59
N LEU A 58 -1.37 -13.78 -8.67
CA LEU A 58 0.09 -13.74 -8.55
C LEU A 58 0.58 -12.40 -7.97
N PHE A 59 -0.09 -11.30 -8.32
CA PHE A 59 0.21 -9.97 -7.80
C PHE A 59 -0.12 -9.87 -6.30
N GLU A 60 -1.26 -10.42 -5.88
CA GLU A 60 -1.69 -10.50 -4.48
C GLU A 60 -0.74 -11.37 -3.65
N ASN A 61 -0.37 -12.55 -4.14
CA ASN A 61 0.59 -13.43 -3.45
C ASN A 61 1.94 -12.74 -3.22
N ALA A 62 2.44 -12.02 -4.24
CA ALA A 62 3.68 -11.28 -4.12
C ALA A 62 3.55 -10.08 -3.18
N PHE A 63 2.41 -9.39 -3.17
CA PHE A 63 2.11 -8.33 -2.20
C PHE A 63 2.12 -8.87 -0.77
N ASN A 64 1.36 -9.94 -0.49
CA ASN A 64 1.28 -10.55 0.83
C ASN A 64 2.64 -11.05 1.32
N ALA A 65 3.47 -11.61 0.44
CA ALA A 65 4.83 -12.03 0.77
C ALA A 65 5.74 -10.85 1.17
N ILE A 66 5.62 -9.70 0.50
CA ILE A 66 6.38 -8.49 0.81
C ILE A 66 5.90 -7.90 2.13
N MET A 67 4.58 -7.73 2.28
CA MET A 67 3.97 -7.16 3.48
C MET A 67 4.23 -8.01 4.72
N GLY A 68 4.23 -9.34 4.59
CA GLY A 68 4.58 -10.25 5.69
C GLY A 68 6.02 -10.10 6.18
N ILE A 69 6.93 -9.57 5.36
CA ILE A 69 8.30 -9.25 5.77
C ILE A 69 8.32 -7.83 6.36
N ASP A 70 7.87 -6.85 5.57
CA ASP A 70 7.99 -5.41 5.88
C ASP A 70 7.15 -4.99 7.10
N TYR A 71 6.05 -5.69 7.36
CA TYR A 71 5.13 -5.42 8.47
C TYR A 71 5.02 -6.60 9.45
N SER A 72 6.01 -7.51 9.45
CA SER A 72 6.09 -8.65 10.40
C SER A 72 5.97 -8.23 11.86
N SER A 73 6.56 -7.09 12.25
CA SER A 73 6.51 -6.57 13.62
C SER A 73 5.11 -6.11 14.05
N LEU A 74 4.20 -5.89 13.10
CA LEU A 74 2.82 -5.51 13.33
C LEU A 74 1.84 -6.70 13.19
N ASN A 75 2.34 -7.95 13.21
CA ASN A 75 1.52 -9.14 13.01
C ASN A 75 0.73 -9.11 11.69
N TYR A 76 1.37 -8.72 10.59
CA TYR A 76 0.71 -8.81 9.30
C TYR A 76 0.44 -10.27 8.90
N GLU A 77 -0.79 -10.53 8.49
CA GLU A 77 -1.25 -11.82 7.95
C GLU A 77 -2.12 -11.58 6.71
N SER A 78 -1.97 -12.45 5.69
CA SER A 78 -2.95 -12.54 4.60
C SER A 78 -4.29 -12.98 5.17
N ASN A 79 -5.39 -12.49 4.63
CA ASN A 79 -6.71 -12.73 5.21
C ASN A 79 -7.72 -13.24 4.19
N ASP A 80 -8.44 -14.29 4.56
CA ASP A 80 -9.57 -14.86 3.80
C ASP A 80 -10.92 -14.68 4.55
N LEU A 81 -10.88 -14.12 5.75
CA LEU A 81 -12.05 -13.94 6.60
C LEU A 81 -12.85 -12.71 6.19
N LYS A 82 -14.18 -12.90 6.15
CA LYS A 82 -15.13 -11.83 5.88
C LYS A 82 -15.25 -10.91 7.09
N ILE A 83 -15.10 -9.62 6.85
CA ILE A 83 -15.39 -8.55 7.79
C ILE A 83 -16.71 -7.85 7.41
N ALA A 84 -17.48 -7.51 8.43
CA ALA A 84 -18.70 -6.72 8.26
C ALA A 84 -18.33 -5.24 8.13
N GLY A 85 -18.95 -4.57 7.16
CA GLY A 85 -18.85 -3.14 6.98
C GLY A 85 -20.10 -2.54 6.32
N MET A 86 -20.00 -1.29 5.88
CA MET A 86 -21.12 -0.58 5.26
C MET A 86 -20.70 0.17 4.01
N TYR A 87 -21.57 0.17 3.01
CA TYR A 87 -21.47 1.06 1.85
C TYR A 87 -22.84 1.66 1.56
N LYS A 88 -22.93 3.00 1.52
CA LYS A 88 -24.20 3.74 1.34
C LYS A 88 -25.30 3.27 2.29
N ASN A 89 -24.97 3.14 3.58
CA ASN A 89 -25.87 2.66 4.65
C ASN A 89 -26.45 1.26 4.42
N ARG A 90 -25.82 0.44 3.58
CA ARG A 90 -26.18 -0.97 3.39
C ARG A 90 -25.06 -1.85 3.91
N ALA A 91 -25.43 -2.85 4.70
CA ALA A 91 -24.49 -3.84 5.18
C ALA A 91 -23.79 -4.53 3.99
N ARG A 92 -22.48 -4.70 4.12
CA ARG A 92 -21.62 -5.36 3.16
C ARG A 92 -20.61 -6.22 3.90
N ASN A 93 -20.33 -7.38 3.33
CA ASN A 93 -19.20 -8.20 3.75
C ASN A 93 -18.09 -8.00 2.74
N THR A 94 -16.88 -7.86 3.25
CA THR A 94 -15.68 -7.72 2.44
C THR A 94 -14.56 -8.53 3.06
N ILE A 95 -13.52 -8.83 2.29
CA ILE A 95 -12.34 -9.57 2.75
C ILE A 95 -11.18 -8.66 2.38
N PRO A 96 -10.49 -8.03 3.34
CA PRO A 96 -9.22 -7.38 3.06
C PRO A 96 -8.19 -8.43 2.70
N ASP A 97 -7.36 -8.13 1.70
CA ASP A 97 -6.31 -9.04 1.24
C ASP A 97 -5.27 -9.33 2.36
N GLY A 98 -5.09 -8.39 3.29
CA GLY A 98 -4.34 -8.60 4.54
C GLY A 98 -4.84 -7.79 5.74
N VAL A 99 -4.51 -8.27 6.93
CA VAL A 99 -4.84 -7.63 8.22
C VAL A 99 -3.58 -7.53 9.07
N PHE A 100 -3.50 -6.50 9.91
CA PHE A 100 -2.40 -6.31 10.84
C PHE A 100 -2.85 -5.49 12.06
N ASP A 101 -2.03 -5.55 13.09
CA ASP A 101 -2.34 -4.97 14.39
C ASP A 101 -1.89 -3.51 14.47
N LEU A 102 -2.68 -2.70 15.15
CA LEU A 102 -2.23 -1.38 15.59
C LEU A 102 -1.50 -1.56 16.92
N VAL A 103 -0.25 -1.08 17.00
CA VAL A 103 0.56 -1.10 18.22
C VAL A 103 0.73 0.34 18.73
N ARG A 104 0.37 0.56 19.99
CA ARG A 104 0.52 1.85 20.68
C ARG A 104 1.48 1.71 21.85
N ASP A 105 2.61 2.38 21.73
CA ASP A 105 3.60 2.45 22.78
C ASP A 105 3.40 3.69 23.67
N ASN A 106 3.45 3.47 24.98
CA ASN A 106 3.54 4.54 25.97
C ASN A 106 4.99 4.65 26.44
N TYR A 107 5.58 5.83 26.35
CA TYR A 107 6.95 6.10 26.79
C TYR A 107 6.95 6.77 28.16
N TYR A 108 8.02 6.59 28.92
CA TYR A 108 8.27 7.44 30.07
C TYR A 108 8.83 8.79 29.60
N SER A 109 8.73 9.79 30.46
CA SER A 109 9.54 11.01 30.37
C SER A 109 10.39 11.10 31.64
N VAL A 110 11.67 11.41 31.48
CA VAL A 110 12.55 11.74 32.60
C VAL A 110 12.59 13.26 32.72
N GLU A 111 12.30 13.77 33.91
CA GLU A 111 12.45 15.20 34.19
C GLU A 111 13.93 15.51 34.46
N VAL A 112 14.53 16.39 33.66
CA VAL A 112 15.88 16.91 33.88
C VAL A 112 15.78 18.42 34.04
N GLY A 113 15.76 18.88 35.29
CA GLY A 113 15.42 20.27 35.61
C GLY A 113 13.98 20.56 35.20
N ASN A 114 13.78 21.52 34.29
CA ASN A 114 12.46 21.91 33.78
C ASN A 114 12.08 21.23 32.45
N PHE A 115 12.85 20.23 31.99
CA PHE A 115 12.64 19.56 30.71
C PHE A 115 12.15 18.13 30.90
N ASN A 116 11.08 17.76 30.19
CA ASN A 116 10.62 16.38 30.07
C ASN A 116 11.26 15.73 28.85
N ILE A 117 12.24 14.86 29.08
CA ILE A 117 12.95 14.14 28.03
C ILE A 117 12.30 12.76 27.85
N PRO A 118 11.69 12.47 26.69
CA PRO A 118 11.11 11.14 26.43
C PRO A 118 12.19 10.07 26.37
N THR A 119 11.93 8.90 26.95
CA THR A 119 12.85 7.76 26.90
C THR A 119 12.80 7.06 25.55
N PRO A 120 13.91 6.47 25.07
CA PRO A 120 13.91 5.73 23.80
C PRO A 120 13.21 4.36 23.91
N PHE A 121 12.97 3.86 25.12
CA PHE A 121 12.32 2.57 25.36
C PHE A 121 10.89 2.76 25.88
N PRO A 122 9.90 2.03 25.34
CA PRO A 122 8.52 2.12 25.81
C PRO A 122 8.35 1.47 27.19
N LYS A 123 7.50 2.09 28.01
CA LYS A 123 7.03 1.56 29.30
C LYS A 123 6.15 0.33 29.11
N SER A 124 5.22 0.45 28.17
CA SER A 124 4.15 -0.50 27.93
C SER A 124 3.69 -0.34 26.49
N SER A 125 3.27 -1.44 25.89
CA SER A 125 2.69 -1.46 24.56
C SER A 125 1.29 -2.03 24.61
N THR A 126 0.33 -1.38 23.97
CA THR A 126 -1.04 -1.86 23.80
C THR A 126 -1.24 -2.23 22.33
N ARG A 127 -1.77 -3.43 22.09
CA ARG A 127 -2.02 -3.94 20.75
C ARG A 127 -3.52 -4.05 20.50
N TYR A 128 -3.96 -3.57 19.34
CA TYR A 128 -5.34 -3.69 18.87
C TYR A 128 -5.35 -4.60 17.65
N SER A 129 -5.81 -5.83 17.85
CA SER A 129 -5.71 -6.85 16.82
C SER A 129 -6.64 -6.61 15.64
N GLY A 130 -6.15 -6.89 14.42
CA GLY A 130 -6.92 -6.73 13.17
C GLY A 130 -7.49 -5.32 13.00
N ALA A 131 -6.75 -4.31 13.47
CA ALA A 131 -7.18 -2.92 13.46
C ALA A 131 -6.83 -2.20 12.15
N GLN A 132 -5.83 -2.70 11.42
CA GLN A 132 -5.36 -2.12 10.17
C GLN A 132 -5.46 -3.13 9.05
N PHE A 133 -5.79 -2.64 7.85
CA PHE A 133 -6.03 -3.48 6.68
C PHE A 133 -5.09 -3.14 5.55
N ALA A 134 -4.87 -4.14 4.69
CA ALA A 134 -4.21 -3.99 3.42
C ALA A 134 -5.12 -4.54 2.31
N GLU A 135 -5.12 -3.86 1.18
CA GLU A 135 -5.84 -4.26 -0.03
C GLU A 135 -4.89 -4.17 -1.22
N VAL A 136 -4.97 -5.10 -2.15
CA VAL A 136 -4.15 -5.12 -3.36
C VAL A 136 -5.01 -5.25 -4.61
N LYS A 137 -4.71 -4.42 -5.62
CA LYS A 137 -5.44 -4.38 -6.88
C LYS A 137 -4.48 -4.19 -8.07
N ALA A 138 -4.40 -5.20 -8.92
CA ALA A 138 -3.76 -5.10 -10.24
C ALA A 138 -4.74 -4.45 -11.23
N MET A 139 -4.77 -3.12 -11.28
CA MET A 139 -5.76 -2.36 -12.05
C MET A 139 -5.16 -1.18 -12.81
N ASP A 140 -5.92 -0.63 -13.73
CA ASP A 140 -5.55 0.54 -14.51
C ASP A 140 -6.65 1.59 -14.34
N GLY A 141 -6.28 2.87 -14.34
CA GLY A 141 -7.20 3.99 -14.15
C GLY A 141 -7.53 4.25 -12.67
N THR A 142 -8.73 4.74 -12.41
CA THR A 142 -9.09 5.27 -11.07
C THR A 142 -9.83 4.24 -10.22
N LEU A 143 -9.34 3.99 -9.00
CA LEU A 143 -10.06 3.26 -7.97
C LEU A 143 -11.01 4.20 -7.24
N TYR A 144 -12.30 3.90 -7.25
CA TYR A 144 -13.35 4.67 -6.58
C TYR A 144 -13.86 3.93 -5.34
N SER A 145 -14.48 4.66 -4.43
CA SER A 145 -15.19 4.05 -3.29
C SER A 145 -16.28 3.07 -3.75
N SER A 146 -16.88 3.30 -4.91
CA SER A 146 -17.86 2.40 -5.53
C SER A 146 -17.26 1.19 -6.24
N SER A 147 -15.94 1.16 -6.46
CA SER A 147 -15.28 0.04 -7.13
C SER A 147 -15.52 -1.25 -6.35
N ASN A 148 -15.59 -2.36 -7.09
CA ASN A 148 -15.83 -3.70 -6.53
C ASN A 148 -17.02 -3.76 -5.57
N THR A 149 -18.11 -3.07 -5.91
CA THR A 149 -19.37 -3.08 -5.11
C THR A 149 -19.25 -2.39 -3.74
N GLY A 150 -18.38 -1.39 -3.61
CA GLY A 150 -18.24 -0.63 -2.35
C GLY A 150 -17.26 -1.25 -1.36
N GLN A 151 -16.36 -2.12 -1.84
CA GLN A 151 -15.46 -2.92 -1.03
C GLN A 151 -14.58 -2.03 -0.12
N ILE A 152 -13.95 -1.01 -0.71
CA ILE A 152 -13.05 -0.07 -0.03
C ILE A 152 -13.76 0.70 1.09
N SER A 153 -14.92 1.30 0.80
CA SER A 153 -15.71 2.01 1.82
C SER A 153 -16.14 1.07 2.95
N SER A 154 -16.49 -0.18 2.62
CA SER A 154 -16.87 -1.18 3.63
C SER A 154 -15.71 -1.50 4.58
N MET A 155 -14.48 -1.58 4.06
CA MET A 155 -13.28 -1.80 4.88
C MET A 155 -12.99 -0.60 5.79
N ILE A 156 -13.00 0.62 5.24
CA ILE A 156 -12.79 1.86 6.02
C ILE A 156 -13.83 1.97 7.14
N TYR A 157 -15.09 1.69 6.84
CA TYR A 157 -16.14 1.67 7.85
C TYR A 157 -15.88 0.59 8.91
N SER A 158 -15.44 -0.60 8.52
CA SER A 158 -15.16 -1.68 9.48
C SER A 158 -14.00 -1.30 10.42
N MET A 159 -12.92 -0.72 9.88
CA MET A 159 -11.81 -0.20 10.68
C MET A 159 -12.25 0.87 11.66
N SER A 160 -13.12 1.80 11.27
CA SER A 160 -13.57 2.90 12.14
C SER A 160 -14.36 2.44 13.37
N ARG A 161 -14.81 1.18 13.38
CA ARG A 161 -15.47 0.54 14.52
C ARG A 161 -14.51 -0.14 15.49
N ASN A 162 -13.23 -0.29 15.14
CA ASN A 162 -12.20 -0.80 16.04
C ASN A 162 -11.82 0.28 17.05
N ASN A 163 -11.78 -0.06 18.35
CA ASN A 163 -11.47 0.90 19.41
C ASN A 163 -10.08 1.53 19.25
N GLY A 164 -9.08 0.75 18.82
CA GLY A 164 -7.74 1.27 18.57
C GLY A 164 -7.73 2.33 17.47
N VAL A 165 -8.42 2.07 16.37
CA VAL A 165 -8.54 3.02 15.26
C VAL A 165 -9.31 4.27 15.68
N LYS A 166 -10.41 4.09 16.42
CA LYS A 166 -11.23 5.21 16.91
C LYS A 166 -10.43 6.15 17.82
N ASP A 167 -9.57 5.60 18.67
CA ASP A 167 -8.88 6.36 19.71
C ASP A 167 -7.51 6.90 19.25
N TYR A 168 -6.84 6.23 18.31
CA TYR A 168 -5.46 6.56 17.89
C TYR A 168 -5.27 6.73 16.38
N GLY A 169 -6.34 6.54 15.59
CA GLY A 169 -6.26 6.47 14.14
C GLY A 169 -5.76 5.11 13.63
N GLY A 170 -5.80 4.93 12.32
CA GLY A 170 -5.37 3.69 11.67
C GLY A 170 -4.76 3.94 10.30
N GLN A 171 -4.16 2.92 9.71
CA GLN A 171 -3.67 2.97 8.34
C GLN A 171 -4.40 1.93 7.50
N PHE A 172 -4.80 2.33 6.30
CA PHE A 172 -5.33 1.45 5.29
C PHE A 172 -4.39 1.48 4.08
N ILE A 173 -3.67 0.37 3.88
CA ILE A 173 -2.65 0.25 2.84
C ILE A 173 -3.30 -0.28 1.58
N ILE A 174 -3.10 0.38 0.44
CA ILE A 174 -3.60 -0.07 -0.85
C ILE A 174 -2.42 -0.25 -1.81
N GLY A 175 -2.08 -1.50 -2.11
CA GLY A 175 -1.09 -1.88 -3.12
C GLY A 175 -1.70 -1.88 -4.51
N THR A 176 -1.15 -1.10 -5.45
CA THR A 176 -1.66 -1.03 -6.83
C THR A 176 -0.54 -1.15 -7.85
N THR A 177 -0.89 -1.46 -9.09
CA THR A 177 -0.01 -1.16 -10.23
C THR A 177 0.16 0.36 -10.38
N ALA A 178 1.23 0.78 -11.04
CA ALA A 178 1.66 2.17 -11.09
C ALA A 178 0.75 3.09 -11.91
N ASP A 179 -0.05 2.52 -12.80
CA ASP A 179 -1.07 3.18 -13.62
C ASP A 179 -2.44 3.29 -12.92
N THR A 180 -2.50 3.00 -11.62
CA THR A 180 -3.70 3.20 -10.79
C THR A 180 -3.65 4.51 -10.02
N ILE A 181 -4.77 5.24 -10.02
CA ILE A 181 -4.99 6.43 -9.19
C ILE A 181 -6.04 6.13 -8.13
N ILE A 182 -5.74 6.39 -6.86
CA ILE A 182 -6.74 6.32 -5.78
C ILE A 182 -7.60 7.58 -5.82
N SER A 183 -8.92 7.43 -5.89
CA SER A 183 -9.83 8.58 -5.90
C SER A 183 -9.66 9.41 -4.62
N PRO A 184 -9.60 10.76 -4.71
CA PRO A 184 -9.58 11.63 -3.53
C PRO A 184 -10.75 11.39 -2.55
N ARG A 185 -11.87 10.85 -3.04
CA ARG A 185 -13.01 10.50 -2.19
C ARG A 185 -12.70 9.37 -1.21
N ILE A 186 -11.88 8.38 -1.59
CA ILE A 186 -11.44 7.31 -0.69
C ILE A 186 -10.57 7.90 0.42
N ILE A 187 -9.65 8.80 0.05
CA ILE A 187 -8.74 9.47 0.99
C ILE A 187 -9.56 10.33 1.98
N ALA A 188 -10.53 11.10 1.49
CA ALA A 188 -11.41 11.91 2.32
C ALA A 188 -12.29 11.05 3.24
N GLU A 189 -12.80 9.92 2.75
CA GLU A 189 -13.59 8.99 3.56
C GLU A 189 -12.76 8.38 4.69
N GLY A 190 -11.52 7.95 4.42
CA GLY A 190 -10.59 7.50 5.45
C GLY A 190 -10.29 8.59 6.49
N ALA A 191 -9.96 9.81 6.01
CA ALA A 191 -9.64 10.94 6.88
C ALA A 191 -10.81 11.31 7.83
N ALA A 192 -12.06 11.19 7.37
CA ALA A 192 -13.24 11.43 8.21
C ALA A 192 -13.35 10.46 9.40
N PHE A 193 -12.68 9.31 9.35
CA PHE A 193 -12.62 8.31 10.41
C PHE A 193 -11.25 8.22 11.10
N GLY A 194 -10.35 9.17 10.86
CA GLY A 194 -8.98 9.11 11.42
C GLY A 194 -8.12 8.00 10.80
N ILE A 195 -8.49 7.53 9.61
CA ILE A 195 -7.78 6.47 8.88
C ILE A 195 -6.95 7.10 7.75
N GLN A 196 -5.65 6.90 7.80
CA GLN A 196 -4.73 7.29 6.74
C GLN A 196 -4.76 6.25 5.62
N VAL A 197 -5.20 6.65 4.43
CA VAL A 197 -5.12 5.81 3.24
C VAL A 197 -3.75 5.99 2.60
N ILE A 198 -2.98 4.91 2.51
CA ILE A 198 -1.62 4.89 1.96
C ILE A 198 -1.65 4.10 0.66
N GLN A 199 -1.31 4.74 -0.46
CA GLN A 199 -1.11 4.04 -1.72
C GLN A 199 0.35 3.59 -1.84
N MET A 200 0.56 2.30 -2.06
CA MET A 200 1.84 1.77 -2.52
C MET A 200 1.75 1.42 -3.99
N THR A 201 2.68 1.90 -4.79
CA THR A 201 2.74 1.60 -6.23
C THR A 201 3.75 0.51 -6.51
N ALA A 202 3.35 -0.45 -7.34
CA ALA A 202 4.21 -1.55 -7.73
C ALA A 202 5.29 -1.08 -8.71
N GLN A 203 6.50 -1.53 -8.47
CA GLN A 203 7.63 -1.41 -9.37
C GLN A 203 8.17 -2.81 -9.66
N TYR A 204 8.77 -2.99 -10.82
CA TYR A 204 9.36 -4.26 -11.21
C TYR A 204 10.74 -4.10 -11.81
N ARG A 205 11.49 -5.20 -11.82
CA ARG A 205 12.66 -5.41 -12.67
C ARG A 205 12.72 -6.86 -13.10
N MET A 206 13.44 -7.14 -14.18
CA MET A 206 13.71 -8.51 -14.60
C MET A 206 15.04 -8.98 -14.02
N VAL A 207 15.04 -10.13 -13.35
CA VAL A 207 16.24 -10.78 -12.83
C VAL A 207 16.27 -12.21 -13.33
N SER A 208 17.27 -12.55 -14.15
CA SER A 208 17.43 -13.88 -14.75
C SER A 208 16.15 -14.39 -15.43
N GLY A 209 15.45 -13.52 -16.14
CA GLY A 209 14.21 -13.84 -16.87
C GLY A 209 12.92 -13.85 -16.02
N ALA A 210 13.01 -13.73 -14.70
CA ALA A 210 11.85 -13.65 -13.81
C ALA A 210 11.55 -12.19 -13.41
N MET A 211 10.26 -11.86 -13.33
CA MET A 211 9.80 -10.55 -12.84
C MET A 211 9.88 -10.50 -11.32
N GLN A 212 10.74 -9.64 -10.80
CA GLN A 212 10.80 -9.28 -9.39
C GLN A 212 10.02 -7.97 -9.19
N ILE A 213 9.11 -7.95 -8.21
CA ILE A 213 8.30 -6.78 -7.89
C ILE A 213 8.57 -6.28 -6.47
N ARG A 214 8.31 -4.99 -6.24
CA ARG A 214 8.27 -4.35 -4.92
C ARG A 214 7.15 -3.32 -4.88
N PHE A 215 6.68 -2.95 -3.69
CA PHE A 215 5.67 -1.92 -3.49
C PHE A 215 6.29 -0.71 -2.80
N TYR A 216 6.13 0.49 -3.38
CA TYR A 216 6.82 1.69 -2.92
C TYR A 216 5.85 2.85 -2.69
N TYR A 217 6.02 3.56 -1.56
CA TYR A 217 5.23 4.74 -1.19
C TYR A 217 6.06 5.94 -0.69
N GLY A 218 7.38 5.94 -0.96
CA GLY A 218 8.31 6.94 -0.43
C GLY A 218 8.89 6.51 0.92
N GLY A 219 10.09 5.91 0.91
CA GLY A 219 10.69 5.35 2.14
C GLY A 219 11.95 4.51 1.86
N PRO A 220 12.51 3.84 2.88
CA PRO A 220 13.64 2.94 2.70
C PRO A 220 13.29 1.80 1.75
N SER A 221 14.33 1.22 1.12
CA SER A 221 14.21 0.21 0.07
C SER A 221 13.36 -0.98 0.54
N PRO A 222 12.13 -1.17 0.03
CA PRO A 222 11.22 -2.18 0.54
C PRO A 222 11.65 -3.59 0.13
N SER A 223 11.10 -4.61 0.79
CA SER A 223 11.28 -6.00 0.38
C SER A 223 10.73 -6.23 -1.04
N SER A 224 11.11 -7.35 -1.64
CA SER A 224 10.68 -7.70 -2.99
C SER A 224 10.39 -9.19 -3.12
N ALA A 225 9.49 -9.52 -4.04
CA ALA A 225 9.08 -10.89 -4.33
C ALA A 225 9.05 -11.15 -5.83
N PHE A 226 9.12 -12.41 -6.24
CA PHE A 226 9.01 -12.79 -7.65
C PHE A 226 7.56 -13.14 -8.02
N ILE A 227 7.12 -12.74 -9.22
CA ILE A 227 5.90 -13.24 -9.84
C ILE A 227 6.20 -14.61 -10.47
N ARG A 228 5.57 -15.66 -9.94
CA ARG A 228 5.74 -17.07 -10.34
C ARG A 228 4.39 -17.73 -10.54
#